data_AF-A0A2E7BHA5-F1
#
_entry.id   AF-A0A2E7BHA5-F1
#
_cell.length_a   1.000
_cell.length_b   1.000
_cell.length_c   1.000
_cell.angle_alpha   90.00
_cell.angle_beta   90.00
_cell.angle_gamma   90.00
#
_symmetry.space_group_name_H-M   'P 1'
#
loop_
_entity.id
_entity.type
_entity.pdbx_description
1 polymer ?
#
loop_
_entity_poly.entity_id
_entity_poly.type
_entity_poly.pdbx_seq_one_letter_code
_entity_poly.pdbx_strand_id
1 'polypeptide(L)' 'MTKETQVFAEIKQLYHETSAETVESDLQRAIELLKKLNSEEDRIRVAVYMDGLSQLRSEWILAARRKAKRNTTTPRRSAR' A
#
# COMPACT_ATOMS: atom_id res chain seq x y z
N MET A 1 -1.01 26.50 -9.78
CA MET A 1 -1.21 25.06 -9.47
C MET A 1 -2.32 24.96 -8.43
N THR A 2 -3.42 24.28 -8.76
CA THR A 2 -4.52 24.03 -7.82
C THR A 2 -4.08 22.99 -6.78
N LYS A 3 -4.53 23.15 -5.52
CA LYS A 3 -4.16 22.25 -4.42
C LYS A 3 -4.49 20.78 -4.70
N GLU A 4 -5.56 20.52 -5.46
CA GLU A 4 -6.02 19.18 -5.84
C GLU A 4 -4.98 18.45 -6.74
N THR A 5 -4.34 19.16 -7.67
CA THR A 5 -3.29 18.58 -8.53
C THR A 5 -2.05 18.18 -7.73
N GLN A 6 -1.72 18.93 -6.69
CA GLN A 6 -0.62 18.59 -5.78
C GLN A 6 -0.93 17.32 -5.00
N VAL A 7 -2.16 17.19 -4.48
CA VAL A 7 -2.62 15.98 -3.79
C VAL A 7 -2.55 14.75 -4.70
N PHE A 8 -3.01 14.89 -5.94
CA PHE A 8 -2.91 13.81 -6.94
C PHE A 8 -1.46 13.38 -7.19
N ALA A 9 -0.56 14.34 -7.41
CA ALA A 9 0.85 14.06 -7.64
C ALA A 9 1.50 13.33 -6.45
N GLU A 10 1.15 13.74 -5.23
CA GLU A 10 1.69 13.13 -4.01
C GLU A 10 1.17 11.70 -3.81
N ILE A 11 -0.11 11.43 -4.08
CA ILE A 11 -0.66 10.06 -4.04
C ILE A 11 -0.04 9.18 -5.12
N LYS A 12 0.13 9.71 -6.33
CA LYS A 12 0.79 8.98 -7.43
C LYS A 12 2.23 8.65 -7.07
N GLN A 13 2.96 9.58 -6.45
CA GLN A 13 4.31 9.33 -5.98
C GLN A 13 4.33 8.24 -4.91
N LEU A 14 3.44 8.30 -3.91
CA LEU A 14 3.31 7.26 -2.88
C LEU A 14 3.08 5.88 -3.49
N TYR A 15 2.25 5.76 -4.54
CA TYR A 15 2.05 4.50 -5.25
C TYR A 15 3.32 3.95 -5.89
N HIS A 16 4.15 4.82 -6.48
CA HIS A 16 5.39 4.39 -7.15
C HIS A 16 6.54 4.09 -6.18
N GLU A 17 6.61 4.78 -5.03
CA GLU A 17 7.66 4.60 -4.02
C GLU A 17 7.28 3.55 -2.96
N THR A 18 6.00 3.20 -2.87
CA THR A 18 5.47 2.22 -1.92
C THR A 18 6.22 0.90 -1.99
N SER A 19 6.62 0.42 -0.82
CA SER A 19 7.35 -0.83 -0.63
C SER A 19 6.67 -1.69 0.44
N ALA A 20 6.99 -2.99 0.50
CA ALA A 20 6.39 -3.92 1.47
C ALA A 20 6.56 -3.48 2.93
N GLU A 21 7.58 -2.67 3.23
CA GLU A 21 7.87 -2.14 4.57
C GLU A 21 7.07 -0.86 4.89
N THR A 22 6.75 -0.05 3.88
CA THR A 22 6.14 1.28 4.05
C THR A 22 4.67 1.35 3.66
N VAL A 23 4.16 0.34 2.96
CA VAL A 23 2.81 0.31 2.37
C VAL A 23 1.69 0.71 3.31
N GLU A 24 1.80 0.38 4.61
CA GLU A 24 0.77 0.72 5.59
C GLU A 24 0.78 2.22 5.94
N SER A 25 1.97 2.78 6.13
CA SER A 25 2.15 4.23 6.35
C SER A 25 1.80 5.03 5.10
N ASP A 26 2.19 4.54 3.92
CA ASP A 26 1.90 5.18 2.64
C ASP A 26 0.40 5.19 2.35
N LEU A 27 -0.30 4.07 2.57
CA LEU A 27 -1.75 3.99 2.44
C LEU A 27 -2.46 4.95 3.40
N GLN A 28 -2.02 5.02 4.65
CA GLN A 28 -2.61 5.93 5.64
C GLN A 28 -2.43 7.40 5.22
N ARG A 29 -1.24 7.78 4.75
CA ARG A 29 -0.97 9.13 4.25
C ARG A 29 -1.82 9.45 3.01
N ALA A 30 -1.99 8.47 2.13
CA ALA A 30 -2.80 8.64 0.94
C ALA A 30 -4.31 8.83 1.27
N ILE A 31 -4.83 8.17 2.32
CA ILE A 31 -6.18 8.40 2.84
C ILE A 31 -6.33 9.82 3.42
N GLU A 32 -5.33 10.32 4.16
CA GLU A 32 -5.35 11.69 4.68
C GLU A 32 -5.35 12.74 3.57
N LEU A 33 -4.62 12.47 2.49
CA LEU A 33 -4.60 13.30 1.29
C LEU A 33 -5.95 13.24 0.56
N LEU A 34 -6.55 12.06 0.41
CA LEU A 34 -7.88 11.88 -0.20
C LEU A 34 -8.97 12.68 0.53
N LYS A 35 -8.93 12.73 1.86
CA LYS A 35 -9.88 13.51 2.68
C LYS A 35 -9.83 15.00 2.42
N LYS A 36 -8.71 15.52 1.89
CA LYS A 36 -8.53 16.95 1.57
C LYS A 36 -9.08 17.32 0.18
N LEU A 37 -9.37 16.34 -0.68
CA LEU A 37 -9.97 16.57 -1.99
C LEU A 37 -11.45 16.88 -1.82
N ASN A 38 -11.90 17.99 -2.40
CA ASN A 38 -13.32 18.37 -2.41
C ASN A 38 -13.97 18.09 -3.77
N SER A 39 -13.17 17.85 -4.82
CA SER A 39 -13.66 17.52 -6.16
C SER A 39 -13.97 16.03 -6.31
N GLU A 40 -15.15 15.72 -6.83
CA GLU A 40 -15.56 14.35 -7.12
C GLU A 40 -14.71 13.72 -8.25
N GLU A 41 -14.39 14.50 -9.29
CA GLU A 41 -13.53 14.02 -10.38
C GLU A 41 -12.13 13.62 -9.89
N ASP A 42 -11.56 14.41 -8.98
CA ASP A 42 -10.21 14.14 -8.48
C ASP A 42 -10.21 12.95 -7.52
N ARG A 43 -11.27 12.75 -6.74
CA ARG A 43 -11.47 11.53 -5.94
C ARG A 43 -11.55 10.29 -6.82
N ILE A 44 -12.27 10.34 -7.94
CA ILE A 44 -12.38 9.20 -8.88
C ILE A 44 -11.01 8.86 -9.48
N ARG A 45 -10.25 9.87 -9.91
CA ARG A 45 -8.90 9.67 -10.47
C ARG A 45 -7.94 9.05 -9.44
N VAL A 46 -8.00 9.52 -8.20
CA VAL A 46 -7.16 9.05 -7.09
C VAL A 46 -7.57 7.66 -6.61
N ALA A 47 -8.85 7.30 -6.69
CA ALA A 47 -9.37 6.01 -6.23
C ALA A 47 -8.69 4.81 -6.91
N VAL A 48 -8.31 4.94 -8.19
CA VAL A 48 -7.56 3.89 -8.91
C VAL A 48 -6.20 3.60 -8.25
N TYR A 49 -5.50 4.64 -7.81
CA TYR A 49 -4.23 4.49 -7.09
C TYR A 49 -4.44 3.92 -5.68
N MET A 50 -5.53 4.31 -4.99
CA MET A 50 -5.90 3.73 -3.69
C MET A 50 -6.17 2.22 -3.78
N ASP A 51 -6.86 1.78 -4.84
CA ASP A 51 -7.16 0.38 -5.07
C ASP A 51 -5.87 -0.42 -5.33
N GLY A 52 -4.97 0.12 -6.17
CA GLY A 52 -3.65 -0.45 -6.40
C GLY A 52 -2.81 -0.59 -5.13
N LEU A 53 -2.76 0.45 -4.27
CA LEU A 53 -2.07 0.38 -2.98
C LEU A 53 -2.67 -0.69 -2.05
N SER A 54 -4.00 -0.80 -2.02
CA SER A 54 -4.70 -1.80 -1.20
C SER A 54 -4.43 -3.23 -1.67
N GLN A 55 -4.33 -3.42 -2.99
CA GLN A 55 -3.96 -4.70 -3.59
C GLN A 55 -2.51 -5.07 -3.25
N LEU A 56 -1.55 -4.16 -3.44
CA LEU A 56 -0.14 -4.37 -3.08
C LEU A 56 0.04 -4.72 -1.60
N ARG A 57 -0.63 -3.97 -0.71
CA ARG A 57 -0.65 -4.26 0.73
C ARG A 57 -1.10 -5.69 0.99
N SER A 58 -2.20 -6.12 0.37
CA SER A 58 -2.75 -7.46 0.54
C SER A 58 -1.78 -8.53 0.07
N GLU A 59 -1.17 -8.34 -1.10
CA GLU A 59 -0.17 -9.26 -1.64
C GLU A 59 1.06 -9.40 -0.74
N TRP A 60 1.60 -8.30 -0.23
CA TRP A 60 2.75 -8.33 0.66
C TRP A 60 2.45 -8.93 2.03
N ILE A 61 1.29 -8.64 2.61
CA ILE A 61 0.85 -9.30 3.86
C ILE A 61 0.70 -10.81 3.64
N LEU A 62 0.11 -11.23 2.52
CA LEU A 62 -0.03 -12.64 2.17
C LEU A 62 1.34 -13.29 1.93
N ALA A 63 2.25 -12.61 1.23
CA ALA A 63 3.60 -13.09 0.98
C ALA A 63 4.40 -13.26 2.28
N ALA A 64 4.32 -12.29 3.20
CA ALA A 64 4.93 -12.36 4.52
C ALA A 64 4.39 -13.54 5.34
N ARG A 65 3.07 -13.73 5.37
CA ARG A 65 2.41 -14.87 6.04
C ARG A 65 2.85 -16.21 5.45
N ARG A 66 2.94 -16.33 4.12
CA ARG A 66 3.44 -17.53 3.44
C ARG A 66 4.90 -17.83 3.78
N LYS A 67 5.76 -16.81 3.90
CA LYS A 67 7.15 -16.97 4.35
C LYS A 67 7.22 -17.48 5.79
N ALA A 68 6.44 -16.91 6.70
CA ALA A 68 6.40 -17.32 8.10
C ALA A 68 6.01 -18.79 8.27
N LYS A 69 4.94 -19.25 7.58
CA LYS A 69 4.47 -20.64 7.64
C LYS A 69 5.51 -21.65 7.12
N ARG A 70 6.33 -21.27 6.16
CA ARG A 70 7.40 -22.12 5.62
C ARG A 70 8.51 -22.34 6.65
N ASN A 71 8.84 -21.30 7.41
CA ASN A 71 9.91 -21.36 8.42
C ASN A 71 9.51 -22.22 9.63
N THR A 72 8.21 -22.32 9.94
CA THR A 72 7.70 -23.19 11.01
C THR A 72 7.56 -24.66 10.58
N THR A 73 7.70 -24.96 9.28
CA THR A 73 7.49 -26.30 8.73
C THR A 73 8.79 -27.07 8.50
N THR A 74 9.98 -26.46 8.66
CA THR A 74 11.21 -27.25 8.73
C THR A 74 11.12 -28.15 9.96
N PRO A 75 10.95 -29.48 9.81
CA PRO A 75 11.06 -30.36 10.94
C PRO A 75 12.52 -30.31 11.36
N ARG A 76 12.79 -30.13 12.66
CA ARG A 76 14.08 -30.43 13.27
C ARG A 76 14.38 -31.92 13.04
N ARG A 77 14.86 -32.28 11.84
CA ARG A 77 15.54 -33.54 11.57
C ARG A 77 17.01 -33.34 11.92
N SER A 78 17.28 -33.33 13.21
CA SER A 78 18.56 -33.61 13.87
C SER A 78 18.28 -33.37 15.36
N ALA A 79 18.47 -34.27 16.30
CA ALA A 79 19.29 -35.47 16.44
C ALA A 79 18.54 -36.36 17.47
N ARG A 80 18.80 -37.64 17.72
CA ARG A 80 19.89 -38.58 17.51
C ARG A 80 19.29 -39.97 17.78
#